data_AF-A0A8J6RFV6-F1
#
_entry.id   AF-A0A8J6RFV6-F1
#
_cell.length_a   1.000
_cell.length_b   1.000
_cell.length_c   1.000
_cell.angle_alpha   90.00
_cell.angle_beta   90.00
_cell.angle_gamma   90.00
#
_symmetry.space_group_name_H-M   'P 1'
#
loop_
_entity.id
_entity.type
_entity.pdbx_description
1 polymer ?
#
loop_
_entity_poly.entity_id
_entity_poly.type
_entity_poly.pdbx_seq_one_letter_code
_entity_poly.pdbx_strand_id
1 'polypeptide(L)'
;MKTSTRSVSIGLKHRHLSDSLELLAAQTHHFIWPIQKLTVMRRSTLFLSRFLLGLWIVLAATFLWLLIPNAPDVPDNGPFAGVSIQTEQGVLLHLPNRGFRCTETEQEFQCQIDLQDQLLTLNFTKGQGYPYDLSNCRASYGGQAVGCREAGQNYAPTLAKLYEITNLNLSPQQIQSVRQTYWGINTLMRLGESPVLIWISTGLSIAAGISAAIFAWLHFGVWSKGFVSFACGFGVYQLVERFLGRVPFDVVTPYGLTPDNWIQAVRGGAIAAGIAAMLLTALLLWRRVNRFSRVLISLIIGAGIFNLAWWAFSWNVGYVLPLFSWANPLIQQGHLLALFFTVISVLVAIAAAILIWTYTNSSIRKFLCLGSGFGAIALSSHLFMYLLLDLGYTD
;
A
#
# COMPACT_ATOMS: atom_id res chain seq x y z
N MET A 1 -61.12 83.91 -8.94
CA MET A 1 -59.68 83.80 -8.59
C MET A 1 -59.49 82.43 -7.94
N LYS A 2 -58.83 81.47 -8.62
CA LYS A 2 -57.40 81.09 -8.44
C LYS A 2 -57.08 80.83 -6.95
N THR A 3 -56.62 79.66 -6.50
CA THR A 3 -55.59 78.79 -7.09
C THR A 3 -55.59 77.38 -6.48
N SER A 4 -55.12 76.44 -7.30
CA SER A 4 -54.76 75.05 -7.03
C SER A 4 -53.55 74.91 -6.09
N THR A 5 -53.61 73.96 -5.15
CA THR A 5 -52.44 73.37 -4.46
C THR A 5 -52.70 71.88 -4.21
N ARG A 6 -52.50 71.06 -5.24
CA ARG A 6 -52.56 69.59 -5.13
C ARG A 6 -51.49 68.93 -6.02
N SER A 7 -50.21 68.97 -5.63
CA SER A 7 -49.18 68.04 -6.16
C SER A 7 -47.80 68.21 -5.49
N VAL A 8 -47.61 67.79 -4.23
CA VAL A 8 -46.23 67.62 -3.68
C VAL A 8 -46.07 66.36 -2.83
N SER A 9 -47.14 65.78 -2.28
CA SER A 9 -47.02 64.67 -1.31
C SER A 9 -46.70 63.29 -1.90
N ILE A 10 -46.85 63.06 -3.21
CA ILE A 10 -46.63 61.73 -3.82
C ILE A 10 -45.14 61.48 -4.17
N GLY A 11 -44.36 62.54 -4.43
CA GLY A 11 -42.94 62.41 -4.82
C GLY A 11 -41.99 62.03 -3.67
N LEU A 12 -42.27 62.46 -2.44
CA LEU A 12 -41.42 62.17 -1.27
C LEU A 12 -41.56 60.72 -0.78
N LYS A 13 -42.75 60.12 -0.91
CA LYS A 13 -42.99 58.73 -0.50
C LYS A 13 -42.33 57.73 -1.46
N HIS A 14 -42.21 58.08 -2.74
CA HIS A 14 -41.51 57.26 -3.74
C HIS A 14 -39.99 57.28 -3.59
N ARG A 15 -39.37 58.42 -3.25
CA ARG A 15 -37.92 58.48 -2.98
C ARG A 15 -37.52 57.64 -1.78
N HIS A 16 -38.27 57.72 -0.68
CA HIS A 16 -37.94 56.97 0.53
C HIS A 16 -38.06 55.44 0.34
N LEU A 17 -38.96 54.99 -0.54
CA LEU A 17 -39.08 53.59 -0.95
C LEU A 17 -37.96 53.15 -1.88
N SER A 18 -37.51 54.02 -2.80
CA SER A 18 -36.38 53.78 -3.69
C SER A 18 -35.08 53.59 -2.89
N ASP A 19 -34.80 54.50 -1.95
CA ASP A 19 -33.58 54.46 -1.15
C ASP A 19 -33.55 53.22 -0.24
N SER A 20 -34.72 52.80 0.27
CA SER A 20 -34.84 51.58 1.10
C SER A 20 -34.66 50.30 0.28
N LEU A 21 -35.11 50.29 -0.98
CA LEU A 21 -34.93 49.17 -1.91
C LEU A 21 -33.48 49.04 -2.37
N GLU A 22 -32.78 50.14 -2.62
CA GLU A 22 -31.35 50.12 -2.93
C GLU A 22 -30.51 49.65 -1.74
N LEU A 23 -30.87 50.05 -0.52
CA LEU A 23 -30.19 49.57 0.69
C LEU A 23 -30.40 48.05 0.90
N LEU A 24 -31.63 47.56 0.68
CA LEU A 24 -31.95 46.12 0.73
C LEU A 24 -31.26 45.34 -0.40
N ALA A 25 -31.14 45.91 -1.60
CA ALA A 25 -30.42 45.31 -2.72
C ALA A 25 -28.91 45.23 -2.43
N ALA A 26 -28.32 46.28 -1.86
CA ALA A 26 -26.92 46.28 -1.46
C ALA A 26 -26.64 45.28 -0.33
N GLN A 27 -27.54 45.19 0.65
CA GLN A 27 -27.41 44.26 1.79
C GLN A 27 -27.63 42.80 1.39
N THR A 28 -28.51 42.53 0.40
CA THR A 28 -28.67 41.19 -0.18
C THR A 28 -27.49 40.80 -1.07
N HIS A 29 -26.92 41.72 -1.86
CA HIS A 29 -25.68 41.47 -2.61
C HIS A 29 -24.50 41.11 -1.69
N HIS A 30 -24.35 41.77 -0.55
CA HIS A 30 -23.33 41.44 0.46
C HIS A 30 -23.51 40.06 1.11
N PHE A 31 -24.74 39.54 1.16
CA PHE A 31 -25.05 38.20 1.69
C PHE A 31 -24.95 37.08 0.63
N ILE A 32 -25.30 37.37 -0.62
CA ILE A 32 -25.30 36.38 -1.71
C ILE A 32 -23.88 36.03 -2.16
N TRP A 33 -22.98 37.02 -2.18
CA TRP A 33 -21.59 36.84 -2.62
C TRP A 33 -20.77 35.82 -1.78
N PRO A 34 -20.80 35.83 -0.43
CA PRO A 34 -20.12 34.82 0.37
C PRO A 34 -20.75 33.43 0.22
N ILE A 35 -22.07 33.33 0.03
CA ILE A 35 -22.77 32.05 -0.18
C ILE A 35 -22.40 31.44 -1.54
N GLN A 36 -22.33 32.25 -2.61
CA GLN A 36 -21.83 31.80 -3.91
C GLN A 36 -20.36 31.35 -3.83
N LYS A 37 -19.48 32.10 -3.14
CA LYS A 37 -18.09 31.68 -2.93
C LYS A 37 -17.98 30.35 -2.17
N LEU A 38 -18.77 30.16 -1.12
CA LEU A 38 -18.80 28.92 -0.33
C LEU A 38 -19.26 27.72 -1.17
N THR A 39 -20.25 27.88 -2.04
CA THR A 39 -20.75 26.80 -2.90
C THR A 39 -19.77 26.46 -4.04
N VAL A 40 -19.11 27.45 -4.64
CA VAL A 40 -18.06 27.24 -5.65
C VAL A 40 -16.86 26.53 -5.02
N MET A 41 -16.37 27.00 -3.87
CA MET A 41 -15.26 26.36 -3.14
C MET A 41 -15.59 24.91 -2.80
N ARG A 42 -16.78 24.63 -2.27
CA ARG A 42 -17.20 23.26 -1.94
C ARG A 42 -17.27 22.35 -3.17
N ARG A 43 -17.78 22.83 -4.30
CA ARG A 43 -17.81 22.05 -5.56
C ARG A 43 -16.41 21.75 -6.08
N SER A 44 -15.51 22.74 -6.06
CA SER A 44 -14.13 22.55 -6.50
C SER A 44 -13.36 21.57 -5.60
N THR A 45 -13.54 21.63 -4.28
CA THR A 45 -12.89 20.68 -3.36
C THR A 45 -13.42 19.25 -3.54
N LEU A 46 -14.73 19.10 -3.78
CA LEU A 46 -15.33 17.79 -4.08
C LEU A 46 -14.79 17.21 -5.39
N PHE A 47 -14.72 18.02 -6.45
CA PHE A 47 -14.10 17.63 -7.72
C PHE A 47 -12.65 17.18 -7.51
N LEU A 48 -11.84 18.00 -6.83
CA LEU A 48 -10.44 17.70 -6.57
C LEU A 48 -10.28 16.39 -5.80
N SER A 49 -11.10 16.14 -4.77
CA SER A 49 -11.01 14.89 -4.00
C SER A 49 -11.32 13.63 -4.82
N ARG A 50 -12.33 13.69 -5.69
CA ARG A 50 -12.70 12.59 -6.57
C ARG A 50 -11.66 12.39 -7.67
N PHE A 51 -11.13 13.48 -8.19
CA PHE A 51 -10.05 13.47 -9.16
C PHE A 51 -8.78 12.84 -8.58
N LEU A 52 -8.36 13.23 -7.37
CA LEU A 52 -7.20 12.65 -6.70
C LEU A 52 -7.39 11.15 -6.42
N LEU A 53 -8.57 10.74 -5.97
CA LEU A 53 -8.89 9.33 -5.76
C LEU A 53 -8.85 8.55 -7.10
N GLY A 54 -9.45 9.09 -8.16
CA GLY A 54 -9.42 8.47 -9.49
C GLY A 54 -8.02 8.37 -10.06
N LEU A 55 -7.21 9.43 -9.93
CA LEU A 55 -5.81 9.45 -10.32
C LEU A 55 -5.00 8.40 -9.56
N TRP A 56 -5.20 8.29 -8.24
CA TRP A 56 -4.56 7.26 -7.44
C TRP A 56 -4.92 5.85 -7.90
N ILE A 57 -6.20 5.58 -8.18
CA ILE A 57 -6.65 4.27 -8.71
C ILE A 57 -5.96 3.96 -10.04
N VAL A 58 -5.91 4.92 -10.97
CA VAL A 58 -5.25 4.74 -12.28
C VAL A 58 -3.76 4.46 -12.10
N LEU A 59 -3.07 5.21 -11.23
CA LEU A 59 -1.65 5.00 -10.96
C LEU A 59 -1.39 3.63 -10.32
N ALA A 60 -2.17 3.25 -9.31
CA ALA A 60 -2.06 1.94 -8.66
C ALA A 60 -2.34 0.80 -9.66
N ALA A 61 -3.40 0.91 -10.46
CA ALA A 61 -3.73 -0.08 -11.47
C ALA A 61 -2.65 -0.19 -12.55
N THR A 62 -2.09 0.94 -13.01
CA THR A 62 -1.00 0.95 -13.98
C THR A 62 0.26 0.31 -13.40
N PHE A 63 0.56 0.58 -12.14
CA PHE A 63 1.68 -0.03 -11.43
C PHE A 63 1.49 -1.56 -11.31
N LEU A 64 0.31 -2.02 -10.90
CA LEU A 64 -0.01 -3.46 -10.86
C LEU A 64 0.04 -4.11 -12.24
N TRP A 65 -0.49 -3.43 -13.27
CA TRP A 65 -0.43 -3.88 -14.66
C TRP A 65 0.99 -3.96 -15.20
N LEU A 66 1.91 -3.16 -14.67
CA LEU A 66 3.33 -3.27 -15.01
C LEU A 66 3.99 -4.43 -14.27
N LEU A 67 3.68 -4.62 -12.98
CA LEU A 67 4.31 -5.63 -12.12
C LEU A 67 3.88 -7.06 -12.44
N ILE A 68 2.57 -7.33 -12.47
CA ILE A 68 2.04 -8.71 -12.56
C ILE A 68 2.49 -9.41 -13.85
N PRO A 69 2.32 -8.80 -15.04
CA PRO A 69 2.74 -9.42 -16.29
C PRO A 69 4.25 -9.36 -16.52
N ASN A 70 5.08 -9.01 -15.55
CA ASN A 70 6.54 -9.06 -15.68
C ASN A 70 7.21 -9.72 -14.48
N ALA A 71 6.41 -10.24 -13.56
CA ALA A 71 6.89 -10.83 -12.33
C ALA A 71 7.75 -12.05 -12.65
N PRO A 72 8.91 -12.21 -11.98
CA PRO A 72 9.67 -13.43 -12.07
C PRO A 72 8.85 -14.62 -11.57
N ASP A 73 8.05 -14.49 -10.51
CA ASP A 73 7.54 -15.64 -9.77
C ASP A 73 6.13 -16.13 -10.10
N VAL A 74 5.52 -15.70 -11.21
CA VAL A 74 4.18 -16.20 -11.58
C VAL A 74 4.35 -17.56 -12.29
N PRO A 75 4.04 -18.70 -11.65
CA PRO A 75 4.27 -20.01 -12.24
C PRO A 75 3.12 -20.32 -13.18
N ASP A 76 3.34 -20.12 -14.48
CA ASP A 76 2.38 -20.54 -15.51
C ASP A 76 2.72 -21.94 -16.05
N ASN A 77 4.00 -22.20 -16.35
CA ASN A 77 4.39 -23.35 -17.18
C ASN A 77 5.56 -24.20 -16.67
N GLY A 78 6.25 -23.80 -15.60
CA GLY A 78 7.46 -24.50 -15.14
C GLY A 78 7.66 -24.50 -13.63
N PRO A 79 8.50 -25.40 -13.09
CA PRO A 79 8.66 -25.61 -11.65
C PRO A 79 9.64 -24.63 -10.96
N PHE A 80 10.08 -23.57 -11.66
CA PHE A 80 11.02 -22.55 -11.15
C PHE A 80 10.44 -21.14 -11.34
N ALA A 81 10.93 -20.14 -10.61
CA ALA A 81 10.44 -18.77 -10.73
C ALA A 81 10.99 -18.13 -12.02
N GLY A 82 12.30 -18.08 -12.16
CA GLY A 82 12.93 -17.48 -13.32
C GLY A 82 14.37 -17.92 -13.49
N VAL A 83 14.95 -17.48 -14.59
CA VAL A 83 16.32 -17.79 -14.95
C VAL A 83 17.07 -16.50 -15.18
N SER A 84 18.15 -16.29 -14.46
CA SER A 84 19.11 -15.23 -14.74
C SER A 84 20.26 -15.78 -15.59
N ILE A 85 20.78 -14.98 -16.52
CA ILE A 85 21.97 -15.30 -17.31
C ILE A 85 23.05 -14.33 -16.89
N GLN A 86 24.14 -14.86 -16.33
CA GLN A 86 25.34 -14.09 -16.04
C GLN A 86 26.21 -14.05 -17.30
N THR A 87 26.34 -12.87 -17.87
CA THR A 87 27.21 -12.64 -19.03
C THR A 87 28.65 -12.34 -18.58
N GLU A 88 29.64 -12.61 -19.43
CA GLU A 88 31.05 -12.29 -19.15
C GLU A 88 31.30 -10.80 -18.89
N GLN A 89 30.40 -9.94 -19.38
CA GLN A 89 30.45 -8.48 -19.20
C GLN A 89 29.89 -8.03 -17.83
N GLY A 90 29.52 -8.97 -16.95
CA GLY A 90 28.92 -8.67 -15.65
C GLY A 90 27.48 -8.17 -15.73
N VAL A 91 26.84 -8.25 -16.91
CA VAL A 91 25.42 -7.94 -17.07
C VAL A 91 24.60 -9.17 -16.70
N LEU A 92 23.68 -9.00 -15.76
CA LEU A 92 22.66 -9.99 -15.43
C LEU A 92 21.44 -9.78 -16.33
N LEU A 93 21.01 -10.82 -17.04
CA LEU A 93 19.79 -10.81 -17.84
C LEU A 93 18.75 -11.71 -17.17
N HIS A 94 17.52 -11.23 -16.99
CA HIS A 94 16.44 -12.01 -16.39
C HIS A 94 15.47 -12.51 -17.45
N LEU A 95 15.14 -13.80 -17.37
CA LEU A 95 14.17 -14.50 -18.19
C LEU A 95 13.04 -15.02 -17.28
N PRO A 96 11.77 -14.70 -17.60
CA PRO A 96 10.65 -15.22 -16.82
C PRO A 96 10.35 -16.66 -17.20
N ASN A 97 9.89 -17.48 -16.26
CA ASN A 97 9.53 -18.88 -16.51
C ASN A 97 8.50 -19.06 -17.63
N ARG A 98 7.51 -18.18 -17.76
CA ARG A 98 6.48 -18.24 -18.83
C ARG A 98 7.02 -18.32 -20.27
N GLY A 99 8.26 -17.88 -20.51
CA GLY A 99 8.91 -18.01 -21.82
C GLY A 99 9.35 -19.44 -22.14
N PHE A 100 9.46 -20.28 -21.11
CA PHE A 100 9.87 -21.68 -21.23
C PHE A 100 8.67 -22.58 -21.49
N ARG A 101 8.87 -23.55 -22.40
CA ARG A 101 7.98 -24.68 -22.59
C ARG A 101 8.53 -25.84 -21.78
N CYS A 102 7.85 -26.23 -20.72
CA CYS A 102 8.26 -27.36 -19.90
C CYS A 102 7.44 -28.60 -20.20
N THR A 103 8.13 -29.73 -20.21
CA THR A 103 7.56 -31.07 -20.27
C THR A 103 7.98 -31.83 -19.01
N GLU A 104 7.02 -32.49 -18.40
CA GLU A 104 7.22 -33.25 -17.18
C GLU A 104 7.31 -34.73 -17.51
N THR A 105 8.38 -35.38 -17.05
CA THR A 105 8.56 -36.84 -17.09
C THR A 105 8.53 -37.41 -15.67
N GLU A 106 8.58 -38.73 -15.48
CA GLU A 106 8.47 -39.32 -14.12
C GLU A 106 9.55 -38.82 -13.15
N GLN A 107 10.78 -38.57 -13.64
CA GLN A 107 11.94 -38.24 -12.80
C GLN A 107 12.51 -36.84 -13.05
N GLU A 108 12.18 -36.22 -14.18
CA GLU A 108 12.80 -34.96 -14.60
C GLU A 108 11.78 -33.95 -15.17
N PHE A 109 12.06 -32.66 -14.98
CA PHE A 109 11.44 -31.57 -15.72
C PHE A 109 12.40 -31.09 -16.80
N GLN A 110 11.93 -31.05 -18.05
CA GLN A 110 12.68 -30.50 -19.17
C GLN A 110 11.99 -29.24 -19.68
N CYS A 111 12.67 -28.09 -19.56
CA CYS A 111 12.17 -26.78 -19.94
C CYS A 111 13.03 -26.17 -21.05
N GLN A 112 12.39 -25.63 -22.08
CA GLN A 112 13.08 -25.14 -23.27
C GLN A 112 12.60 -23.74 -23.68
N ILE A 113 13.51 -22.90 -24.15
CA ILE A 113 13.21 -21.58 -24.70
C ILE A 113 14.11 -21.27 -25.90
N ASP A 114 13.54 -20.66 -26.93
CA ASP A 114 14.30 -20.16 -28.06
C ASP A 114 14.92 -18.80 -27.72
N LEU A 115 16.25 -18.73 -27.77
CA LEU A 115 17.04 -17.53 -27.53
C LEU A 115 17.89 -17.27 -28.77
N GLN A 116 17.50 -16.27 -29.58
CA GLN A 116 18.24 -15.84 -30.78
C GLN A 116 18.56 -17.02 -31.74
N ASP A 117 17.52 -17.76 -32.14
CA ASP A 117 17.59 -18.91 -33.05
C ASP A 117 18.36 -20.14 -32.51
N GLN A 118 18.73 -20.13 -31.23
CA GLN A 118 19.31 -21.28 -30.53
C GLN A 118 18.46 -21.68 -29.32
N LEU A 119 18.32 -22.98 -29.11
CA LEU A 119 17.53 -23.52 -28.02
C LEU A 119 18.36 -23.53 -26.72
N LEU A 120 17.85 -22.88 -25.68
CA LEU A 120 18.29 -23.08 -24.31
C LEU A 120 17.39 -24.15 -23.67
N THR A 121 17.98 -25.26 -23.25
CA THR A 121 17.31 -26.36 -22.56
C THR A 121 17.80 -26.44 -21.13
N LEU A 122 16.87 -26.58 -20.19
CA LEU A 122 17.10 -26.76 -18.76
C LEU A 122 16.44 -28.07 -18.31
N ASN A 123 17.21 -28.93 -17.68
CA ASN A 123 16.73 -30.18 -17.11
C ASN A 123 16.92 -30.16 -15.59
N PHE A 124 15.89 -30.57 -14.86
CA PHE A 124 15.88 -30.63 -13.40
C PHE A 124 15.43 -32.01 -12.94
N THR A 125 16.05 -32.55 -11.89
CA THR A 125 15.60 -33.78 -11.24
C THR A 125 14.55 -33.43 -10.17
N LYS A 126 13.45 -34.19 -10.14
CA LYS A 126 12.38 -34.01 -9.15
C LYS A 126 12.81 -34.47 -7.75
N GLY A 127 12.55 -33.64 -6.74
CA GLY A 127 12.64 -34.00 -5.33
C GLY A 127 11.46 -34.84 -4.85
N GLN A 128 11.60 -35.49 -3.69
CA GLN A 128 10.60 -36.43 -3.17
C GLN A 128 9.48 -35.79 -2.34
N GLY A 129 9.55 -34.49 -2.03
CA GLY A 129 8.67 -33.85 -1.04
C GLY A 129 7.75 -32.74 -1.53
N TYR A 130 8.07 -32.05 -2.64
CA TYR A 130 7.33 -30.87 -3.08
C TYR A 130 7.46 -30.66 -4.60
N PRO A 131 6.41 -30.19 -5.32
CA PRO A 131 6.46 -29.99 -6.78
C PRO A 131 7.51 -28.97 -7.25
N TYR A 132 7.97 -28.09 -6.35
CA TYR A 132 9.02 -27.09 -6.59
C TYR A 132 10.38 -27.49 -5.99
N ASP A 133 10.50 -28.69 -5.41
CA ASP A 133 11.76 -29.21 -4.92
C ASP A 133 12.56 -29.76 -6.10
N LEU A 134 13.40 -28.90 -6.66
CA LEU A 134 14.22 -29.19 -7.84
C LEU A 134 15.69 -29.33 -7.44
N SER A 135 16.34 -30.34 -8.01
CA SER A 135 17.76 -30.63 -7.81
C SER A 135 18.47 -30.88 -9.15
N ASN A 136 19.81 -30.84 -9.15
CA ASN A 136 20.65 -31.16 -10.30
C ASN A 136 20.29 -30.40 -11.58
N CYS A 137 20.23 -29.06 -11.54
CA CYS A 137 20.00 -28.28 -12.75
C CYS A 137 21.12 -28.52 -13.78
N ARG A 138 20.74 -28.95 -14.98
CA ARG A 138 21.62 -29.07 -16.14
C ARG A 138 21.11 -28.17 -17.25
N ALA A 139 22.00 -27.42 -17.87
CA ALA A 139 21.63 -26.51 -18.95
C ALA A 139 22.45 -26.77 -20.21
N SER A 140 21.83 -26.59 -21.37
CA SER A 140 22.51 -26.62 -22.66
C SER A 140 21.98 -25.54 -23.59
N TYR A 141 22.87 -24.88 -24.33
CA TYR A 141 22.53 -23.85 -25.31
C TYR A 141 23.11 -24.21 -26.67
N GLY A 142 22.28 -24.30 -27.70
CA GLY A 142 22.72 -24.74 -29.03
C GLY A 142 23.37 -26.15 -29.03
N GLY A 143 22.99 -27.00 -28.07
CA GLY A 143 23.57 -28.34 -27.86
C GLY A 143 24.87 -28.39 -27.05
N GLN A 144 25.44 -27.25 -26.64
CA GLN A 144 26.61 -27.19 -25.77
C GLN A 144 26.21 -27.08 -24.31
N ALA A 145 26.88 -27.84 -23.42
CA ALA A 145 26.63 -27.76 -21.99
C ALA A 145 27.08 -26.41 -21.43
N VAL A 146 26.23 -25.79 -20.62
CA VAL A 146 26.50 -24.53 -19.92
C VAL A 146 26.25 -24.69 -18.43
N GLY A 147 26.78 -23.78 -17.62
CA GLY A 147 26.61 -23.86 -16.17
C GLY A 147 25.18 -23.54 -15.77
N CYS A 148 24.64 -24.29 -14.81
CA CYS A 148 23.38 -23.95 -14.14
C CYS A 148 23.54 -24.14 -12.63
N ARG A 149 23.16 -23.14 -11.85
CA ARG A 149 23.15 -23.21 -10.39
C ARG A 149 21.90 -22.59 -9.81
N GLU A 150 21.50 -23.04 -8.62
CA GLU A 150 20.47 -22.37 -7.82
C GLU A 150 21.03 -21.01 -7.37
N ALA A 151 20.31 -19.94 -7.70
CA ALA A 151 20.68 -18.56 -7.36
C ALA A 151 20.05 -18.10 -6.04
N GLY A 152 19.10 -18.87 -5.51
CA GLY A 152 18.39 -18.59 -4.27
C GLY A 152 16.89 -18.85 -4.40
N GLN A 153 16.17 -18.34 -3.41
CA GLN A 153 14.71 -18.39 -3.31
C GLN A 153 14.22 -16.96 -3.07
N ASN A 154 13.13 -16.56 -3.72
CA ASN A 154 12.38 -15.39 -3.26
C ASN A 154 11.81 -15.71 -1.88
N TYR A 155 11.78 -14.73 -0.98
CA TYR A 155 11.65 -14.86 0.48
C TYR A 155 10.45 -15.67 1.05
N ALA A 156 9.55 -16.22 0.21
CA ALA A 156 8.48 -17.09 0.68
C ALA A 156 8.78 -18.57 0.35
N PRO A 157 8.74 -19.49 1.35
CA PRO A 157 8.98 -20.93 1.17
C PRO A 157 7.94 -21.65 0.28
N THR A 158 6.92 -20.93 -0.17
CA THR A 158 5.94 -21.37 -1.17
C THR A 158 6.32 -21.01 -2.61
N LEU A 159 7.38 -20.22 -2.80
CA LEU A 159 7.79 -19.72 -4.10
C LEU A 159 8.84 -20.61 -4.76
N ALA A 160 8.86 -20.58 -6.08
CA ALA A 160 9.72 -21.44 -6.87
C ALA A 160 11.16 -20.88 -6.89
N LYS A 161 12.16 -21.75 -7.07
CA LYS A 161 13.58 -21.35 -7.01
C LYS A 161 13.98 -20.49 -8.22
N LEU A 162 14.94 -19.58 -8.01
CA LEU A 162 15.63 -18.86 -9.08
C LEU A 162 16.89 -19.63 -9.50
N TYR A 163 17.15 -19.71 -10.80
CA TYR A 163 18.34 -20.35 -11.35
C TYR A 163 19.20 -19.36 -12.12
N GLU A 164 20.50 -19.54 -12.06
CA GLU A 164 21.48 -18.74 -12.79
C GLU A 164 22.23 -19.62 -13.79
N ILE A 165 22.25 -19.17 -15.03
CA ILE A 165 23.00 -19.76 -16.13
C ILE A 165 24.32 -19.01 -16.29
N THR A 166 25.41 -19.76 -16.30
CA THR A 166 26.77 -19.23 -16.43
C THR A 166 27.46 -19.83 -17.66
N ASN A 167 28.52 -19.17 -18.14
CA ASN A 167 29.28 -19.57 -19.34
C ASN A 167 28.43 -19.57 -20.63
N LEU A 168 27.40 -18.72 -20.69
CA LEU A 168 26.62 -18.49 -21.90
C LEU A 168 27.27 -17.36 -22.71
N ASN A 169 28.02 -17.70 -23.75
CA ASN A 169 28.78 -16.75 -24.57
C ASN A 169 27.87 -16.03 -25.59
N LEU A 170 27.01 -15.15 -25.09
CA LEU A 170 26.18 -14.29 -25.92
C LEU A 170 26.97 -13.08 -26.43
N SER A 171 26.81 -12.75 -27.71
CA SER A 171 27.35 -11.52 -28.29
C SER A 171 26.66 -10.28 -27.71
N PRO A 172 27.29 -9.10 -27.73
CA PRO A 172 26.65 -7.85 -27.26
C PRO A 172 25.31 -7.55 -27.92
N GLN A 173 25.18 -7.90 -29.21
CA GLN A 173 23.94 -7.73 -29.98
C GLN A 173 22.85 -8.69 -29.49
N GLN A 174 23.21 -9.94 -29.19
CA GLN A 174 22.29 -10.93 -28.62
C GLN A 174 21.84 -10.52 -27.21
N ILE A 175 22.77 -10.05 -26.36
CA ILE A 175 22.46 -9.51 -25.02
C ILE A 175 21.43 -8.37 -25.12
N GLN A 176 21.65 -7.42 -26.02
CA GLN A 176 20.75 -6.29 -26.21
C GLN A 176 19.38 -6.72 -26.75
N SER A 177 19.35 -7.67 -27.68
CA SER A 177 18.12 -8.23 -28.24
C SER A 177 17.29 -8.93 -27.17
N VAL A 178 17.89 -9.82 -26.38
CA VAL A 178 17.23 -10.50 -25.25
C VAL A 178 16.71 -9.48 -24.22
N ARG A 179 17.53 -8.47 -23.88
CA ARG A 179 17.10 -7.39 -22.99
C ARG A 179 15.90 -6.62 -23.54
N GLN A 180 15.81 -6.39 -24.84
CA GLN A 180 14.66 -5.71 -25.46
C GLN A 180 13.41 -6.59 -25.49
N THR A 181 13.56 -7.88 -25.82
CA THR A 181 12.44 -8.84 -25.79
C THR A 181 11.84 -8.95 -24.39
N TYR A 182 12.69 -8.99 -23.36
CA TYR A 182 12.30 -9.11 -21.95
C TYR A 182 12.51 -7.80 -21.18
N TRP A 183 12.24 -6.65 -21.81
CA TRP A 183 12.53 -5.34 -21.24
C TRP A 183 11.84 -5.11 -19.89
N GLY A 184 10.61 -5.60 -19.71
CA GLY A 184 9.80 -5.37 -18.51
C GLY A 184 10.45 -5.97 -17.27
N ILE A 185 10.67 -7.29 -17.26
CA ILE A 185 11.33 -7.98 -16.13
C ILE A 185 12.76 -7.46 -15.91
N ASN A 186 13.55 -7.23 -16.96
CA ASN A 186 14.92 -6.74 -16.81
C ASN A 186 14.97 -5.31 -16.24
N THR A 187 14.01 -4.47 -16.60
CA THR A 187 13.90 -3.12 -16.05
C THR A 187 13.41 -3.17 -14.61
N LEU A 188 12.38 -3.98 -14.32
CA LEU A 188 11.78 -4.07 -12.98
C LEU A 188 12.70 -4.75 -11.97
N MET A 189 13.42 -5.81 -12.34
CA MET A 189 14.43 -6.44 -11.48
C MET A 189 15.54 -5.44 -11.15
N ARG A 190 16.05 -4.71 -12.14
CA ARG A 190 17.02 -3.61 -11.90
C ARG A 190 16.44 -2.51 -10.99
N LEU A 191 15.15 -2.20 -11.13
CA LEU A 191 14.45 -1.23 -10.30
C LEU A 191 14.10 -1.76 -8.90
N GLY A 192 14.10 -3.08 -8.69
CA GLY A 192 13.89 -3.76 -7.40
C GLY A 192 15.20 -4.01 -6.64
N GLU A 193 16.29 -4.34 -7.36
CA GLU A 193 17.66 -4.34 -6.84
C GLU A 193 18.10 -2.93 -6.39
N SER A 194 17.52 -1.89 -7.01
CA SER A 194 17.56 -0.54 -6.47
C SER A 194 16.34 -0.29 -5.58
N PRO A 195 16.42 0.58 -4.55
CA PRO A 195 15.27 0.87 -3.68
C PRO A 195 14.10 1.59 -4.39
N VAL A 196 14.15 1.75 -5.72
CA VAL A 196 13.22 2.58 -6.49
C VAL A 196 11.82 1.99 -6.50
N LEU A 197 11.67 0.67 -6.67
CA LEU A 197 10.35 0.03 -6.68
C LEU A 197 9.64 0.20 -5.32
N ILE A 198 10.41 0.07 -4.24
CA ILE A 198 9.95 0.33 -2.88
C ILE A 198 9.57 1.81 -2.73
N TRP A 199 10.33 2.76 -3.29
CA TRP A 199 9.97 4.18 -3.27
C TRP A 199 8.66 4.49 -4.01
N ILE A 200 8.45 3.89 -5.18
CA ILE A 200 7.21 4.08 -5.95
C ILE A 200 6.01 3.57 -5.14
N SER A 201 6.10 2.36 -4.57
CA SER A 201 5.03 1.80 -3.74
C SER A 201 4.76 2.63 -2.49
N THR A 202 5.81 3.18 -1.88
CA THR A 202 5.74 4.09 -0.73
C THR A 202 5.04 5.39 -1.11
N GLY A 203 5.43 6.01 -2.23
CA GLY A 203 4.79 7.21 -2.76
C GLY A 203 3.30 7.01 -3.08
N LEU A 204 2.96 5.87 -3.69
CA LEU A 204 1.56 5.48 -3.91
C LEU A 204 0.80 5.30 -2.60
N SER A 205 1.44 4.75 -1.57
CA SER A 205 0.80 4.57 -0.25
C SER A 205 0.50 5.90 0.43
N ILE A 206 1.46 6.84 0.42
CA ILE A 206 1.29 8.20 0.94
C ILE A 206 0.16 8.93 0.19
N ALA A 207 0.15 8.83 -1.14
CA ALA A 207 -0.91 9.41 -1.97
C ALA A 207 -2.29 8.81 -1.66
N ALA A 208 -2.37 7.50 -1.37
CA ALA A 208 -3.59 6.84 -0.90
C ALA A 208 -4.08 7.48 0.41
N GLY A 209 -3.16 7.66 1.37
CA GLY A 209 -3.41 8.30 2.66
C GLY A 209 -3.98 9.70 2.55
N ILE A 210 -3.31 10.57 1.81
CA ILE A 210 -3.75 11.95 1.61
C ILE A 210 -5.14 11.98 0.94
N SER A 211 -5.33 11.16 -0.10
CA SER A 211 -6.60 11.08 -0.82
C SER A 211 -7.72 10.58 0.09
N ALA A 212 -7.49 9.54 0.88
CA ALA A 212 -8.47 8.98 1.82
C ALA A 212 -8.81 9.96 2.95
N ALA A 213 -7.82 10.69 3.48
CA ALA A 213 -8.02 11.71 4.50
C ALA A 213 -8.88 12.87 3.99
N ILE A 214 -8.56 13.41 2.80
CA ILE A 214 -9.35 14.47 2.15
C ILE A 214 -10.76 13.97 1.84
N PHE A 215 -10.89 12.76 1.31
CA PHE A 215 -12.19 12.16 1.02
C PHE A 215 -13.04 12.01 2.29
N ALA A 216 -12.48 11.46 3.37
CA ALA A 216 -13.17 11.30 4.64
C ALA A 216 -13.54 12.65 5.27
N TRP A 217 -12.71 13.67 5.08
CA TRP A 217 -13.02 15.03 5.53
C TRP A 217 -14.24 15.62 4.81
N LEU A 218 -14.36 15.41 3.51
CA LEU A 218 -15.44 15.97 2.68
C LEU A 218 -16.72 15.13 2.70
N HIS A 219 -16.56 13.81 2.74
CA HIS A 219 -17.62 12.81 2.71
C HIS A 219 -17.67 12.07 4.04
N PHE A 220 -18.22 12.73 5.06
CA PHE A 220 -18.59 12.07 6.31
C PHE A 220 -19.80 11.16 6.04
N GLY A 221 -19.57 9.85 5.93
CA GLY A 221 -20.60 8.90 5.56
C GLY A 221 -20.32 7.48 6.04
N VAL A 222 -21.20 6.57 5.64
CA VAL A 222 -21.14 5.14 6.00
C VAL A 222 -19.82 4.51 5.54
N TRP A 223 -19.34 4.87 4.35
CA TRP A 223 -18.08 4.37 3.80
C TRP A 223 -16.86 4.75 4.63
N SER A 224 -16.75 6.01 5.04
CA SER A 224 -15.63 6.47 5.87
C SER A 224 -15.65 5.80 7.25
N LYS A 225 -16.84 5.59 7.84
CA LYS A 225 -16.97 4.84 9.11
C LYS A 225 -16.59 3.37 8.95
N GLY A 226 -17.05 2.73 7.88
CA GLY A 226 -16.71 1.34 7.56
C GLY A 226 -15.22 1.15 7.33
N PHE A 227 -14.62 2.00 6.49
CA PHE A 227 -13.19 1.96 6.22
C PHE A 227 -12.35 2.17 7.49
N VAL A 228 -12.65 3.17 8.30
CA VAL A 228 -11.91 3.43 9.54
C VAL A 228 -12.08 2.29 10.55
N SER A 229 -13.26 1.68 10.61
CA SER A 229 -13.48 0.51 11.46
C SER A 229 -12.63 -0.68 11.02
N PHE A 230 -12.60 -0.95 9.70
CA PHE A 230 -11.74 -1.97 9.12
C PHE A 230 -10.26 -1.67 9.37
N ALA A 231 -9.81 -0.44 9.13
CA ALA A 231 -8.43 -0.02 9.37
C ALA A 231 -8.02 -0.18 10.84
N CYS A 232 -8.86 0.24 11.79
CA CYS A 232 -8.58 0.05 13.21
C CYS A 232 -8.49 -1.44 13.58
N GLY A 233 -9.37 -2.27 13.02
CA GLY A 233 -9.30 -3.73 13.16
C GLY A 233 -8.00 -4.31 12.63
N PHE A 234 -7.59 -3.91 11.42
CA PHE A 234 -6.31 -4.30 10.83
C PHE A 234 -5.11 -3.84 11.67
N GLY A 235 -5.16 -2.63 12.22
CA GLY A 235 -4.15 -2.11 13.13
C GLY A 235 -3.98 -2.98 14.38
N VAL A 236 -5.10 -3.41 14.99
CA VAL A 236 -5.09 -4.32 16.15
C VAL A 236 -4.64 -5.72 15.77
N TYR A 237 -5.10 -6.27 14.64
CA TYR A 237 -4.65 -7.55 14.09
C TYR A 237 -3.12 -7.59 14.04
N GLN A 238 -2.51 -6.63 13.35
CA GLN A 238 -1.06 -6.56 13.20
C GLN A 238 -0.34 -6.35 14.54
N LEU A 239 -0.93 -5.57 15.47
CA LEU A 239 -0.35 -5.36 16.79
C LEU A 239 -0.27 -6.67 17.56
N VAL A 240 -1.36 -7.43 17.59
CA VAL A 240 -1.45 -8.73 18.29
C VAL A 240 -0.54 -9.76 17.63
N GLU A 241 -0.55 -9.85 16.29
CA GLU A 241 0.32 -10.75 15.54
C GLU A 241 1.80 -10.46 15.82
N ARG A 242 2.22 -9.19 15.80
CA ARG A 242 3.59 -8.80 16.10
C ARG A 242 3.98 -9.02 17.55
N PHE A 243 3.07 -8.74 18.48
CA PHE A 243 3.36 -8.88 19.90
C PHE A 243 3.52 -10.35 20.29
N LEU A 244 2.57 -11.20 19.90
CA LEU A 244 2.60 -12.63 20.22
C LEU A 244 3.59 -13.40 19.33
N GLY A 245 3.75 -13.02 18.06
CA GLY A 245 4.69 -13.64 17.13
C GLY A 245 6.16 -13.41 17.49
N ARG A 246 6.46 -12.43 18.36
CA ARG A 246 7.81 -12.20 18.90
C ARG A 246 8.16 -13.07 20.10
N VAL A 247 7.21 -13.83 20.63
CA VAL A 247 7.49 -14.78 21.72
C VAL A 247 8.36 -15.90 21.16
N PRO A 248 9.58 -16.11 21.69
CA PRO A 248 10.49 -17.14 21.18
C PRO A 248 9.93 -18.54 21.44
N PHE A 249 10.17 -19.47 20.52
CA PHE A 249 9.61 -20.81 20.58
C PHE A 249 10.02 -21.57 21.86
N ASP A 250 11.23 -21.31 22.37
CA ASP A 250 11.75 -21.91 23.61
C ASP A 250 10.90 -21.59 24.85
N VAL A 251 10.12 -20.50 24.82
CA VAL A 251 9.23 -20.12 25.91
C VAL A 251 7.89 -20.87 25.83
N VAL A 252 7.45 -21.26 24.63
CA VAL A 252 6.12 -21.87 24.40
C VAL A 252 6.19 -23.40 24.30
N THR A 253 7.31 -23.96 23.84
CA THR A 253 7.51 -25.42 23.76
C THR A 253 7.34 -26.17 25.09
N PRO A 254 7.70 -25.63 26.28
CA PRO A 254 7.47 -26.32 27.55
C PRO A 254 5.99 -26.50 27.90
N TYR A 255 5.10 -25.72 27.28
CA TYR A 255 3.65 -25.82 27.48
C TYR A 255 2.97 -26.80 26.51
N GLY A 256 3.74 -27.60 25.77
CA GLY A 256 3.22 -28.59 24.82
C GLY A 256 2.79 -28.00 23.48
N LEU A 257 3.18 -26.76 23.18
CA LEU A 257 2.88 -26.10 21.91
C LEU A 257 4.04 -26.31 20.92
N THR A 258 3.75 -26.95 19.79
CA THR A 258 4.69 -27.01 18.65
C THR A 258 4.77 -25.65 17.94
N PRO A 259 5.85 -25.35 17.21
CA PRO A 259 5.97 -24.11 16.44
C PRO A 259 4.78 -23.86 15.51
N ASP A 260 4.32 -24.89 14.79
CA ASP A 260 3.19 -24.79 13.86
C ASP A 260 1.89 -24.44 14.57
N ASN A 261 1.60 -25.10 15.70
CA ASN A 261 0.40 -24.85 16.50
C ASN A 261 0.44 -23.43 17.10
N TRP A 262 1.61 -22.96 17.54
CA TRP A 262 1.78 -21.59 18.04
C TRP A 262 1.53 -20.55 16.95
N ILE A 263 2.12 -20.73 15.76
CA ILE A 263 1.91 -19.82 14.62
C ILE A 263 0.42 -19.73 14.27
N GLN A 264 -0.28 -20.87 14.21
CA GLN A 264 -1.72 -20.89 13.95
C GLN A 264 -2.52 -20.20 15.07
N ALA A 265 -2.19 -20.44 16.34
CA ALA A 265 -2.84 -19.80 17.47
C ALA A 265 -2.65 -18.28 17.47
N VAL A 266 -1.44 -17.80 17.18
CA VAL A 266 -1.13 -16.37 17.06
C VAL A 266 -1.93 -15.74 15.92
N ARG A 267 -1.94 -16.35 14.73
CA ARG A 267 -2.71 -15.85 13.58
C ARG A 267 -4.20 -15.83 13.87
N GLY A 268 -4.75 -16.91 14.43
CA GLY A 268 -6.15 -17.00 14.82
C GLY A 268 -6.55 -15.96 15.87
N GLY A 269 -5.73 -15.79 16.91
CA GLY A 269 -5.93 -14.79 17.95
C GLY A 269 -5.86 -13.35 17.42
N ALA A 270 -4.90 -13.07 16.52
CA ALA A 270 -4.78 -11.79 15.86
C ALA A 270 -6.01 -11.47 14.99
N ILE A 271 -6.50 -12.43 14.20
CA ILE A 271 -7.70 -12.28 13.37
C ILE A 271 -8.92 -11.99 14.25
N ALA A 272 -9.12 -12.77 15.31
CA ALA A 272 -10.23 -12.57 16.25
C ALA A 272 -10.17 -11.20 16.91
N ALA A 273 -8.99 -10.76 17.37
CA ALA A 273 -8.79 -9.43 17.97
C ALA A 273 -9.06 -8.30 16.96
N GLY A 274 -8.61 -8.46 15.71
CA GLY A 274 -8.85 -7.50 14.64
C GLY A 274 -10.34 -7.37 14.29
N ILE A 275 -11.06 -8.49 14.15
CA ILE A 275 -12.51 -8.50 13.91
C ILE A 275 -13.25 -7.87 15.09
N ALA A 276 -12.89 -8.21 16.33
CA ALA A 276 -13.49 -7.62 17.52
C ALA A 276 -13.29 -6.09 17.56
N ALA A 277 -12.06 -5.62 17.30
CA ALA A 277 -11.76 -4.19 17.25
C ALA A 277 -12.51 -3.48 16.12
N MET A 278 -12.64 -4.09 14.94
CA MET A 278 -13.45 -3.57 13.84
C MET A 278 -14.92 -3.41 14.25
N LEU A 279 -15.53 -4.44 14.84
CA LEU A 279 -16.92 -4.42 15.26
C LEU A 279 -17.17 -3.41 16.40
N LEU A 280 -16.25 -3.30 17.36
CA LEU A 280 -16.33 -2.32 18.44
C LEU A 280 -16.20 -0.88 17.93
N THR A 281 -15.28 -0.65 16.98
CA THR A 281 -15.12 0.66 16.33
C THR A 281 -16.38 1.03 15.56
N ALA A 282 -16.96 0.06 14.84
CA ALA A 282 -18.22 0.27 14.15
C ALA A 282 -19.38 0.56 15.12
N LEU A 283 -19.52 -0.23 16.18
CA LEU A 283 -20.55 0.01 17.17
C LEU A 283 -20.46 1.42 17.77
N LEU A 284 -19.26 1.92 18.04
CA LEU A 284 -19.04 3.28 18.56
C LEU A 284 -19.35 4.38 17.54
N LEU A 285 -18.98 4.19 16.26
CA LEU A 285 -19.20 5.19 15.21
C LEU A 285 -20.66 5.27 14.74
N TRP A 286 -21.45 4.21 14.94
CA TRP A 286 -22.84 4.12 14.50
C TRP A 286 -23.86 4.27 15.63
N ARG A 287 -23.51 3.92 16.88
CA ARG A 287 -24.43 4.00 18.03
C ARG A 287 -23.81 4.76 19.19
N ARG A 288 -24.67 5.40 19.99
CA ARG A 288 -24.25 5.95 21.28
C ARG A 288 -24.03 4.81 22.26
N VAL A 289 -22.84 4.77 22.85
CA VAL A 289 -22.44 3.77 23.84
C VAL A 289 -22.25 4.43 25.20
N ASN A 290 -22.50 3.66 26.26
CA ASN A 290 -22.26 4.05 27.66
C ASN A 290 -20.83 4.56 27.87
N ARG A 291 -20.66 5.46 28.85
CA ARG A 291 -19.38 6.16 29.10
C ARG A 291 -18.23 5.19 29.36
N PHE A 292 -18.46 4.15 30.16
CA PHE A 292 -17.43 3.15 30.48
C PHE A 292 -16.98 2.35 29.24
N SER A 293 -17.92 1.78 28.49
CA SER A 293 -17.61 1.05 27.26
C SER A 293 -16.92 1.94 26.23
N ARG A 294 -17.26 3.24 26.18
CA ARG A 294 -16.56 4.21 25.32
C ARG A 294 -15.08 4.33 25.69
N VAL A 295 -14.74 4.37 26.97
CA VAL A 295 -13.33 4.39 27.44
C VAL A 295 -12.56 3.20 26.87
N LEU A 296 -13.09 2.00 27.10
CA LEU A 296 -12.46 0.75 26.69
C LEU A 296 -12.28 0.70 25.18
N ILE A 297 -13.33 1.03 24.42
CA ILE A 297 -13.29 1.04 22.95
C ILE A 297 -12.33 2.11 22.44
N SER A 298 -12.28 3.30 23.05
CA SER A 298 -11.31 4.35 22.70
C SER A 298 -9.87 3.88 22.84
N LEU A 299 -9.56 3.09 23.88
CA LEU A 299 -8.22 2.54 24.08
C LEU A 299 -7.87 1.51 23.01
N ILE A 300 -8.81 0.61 22.67
CA ILE A 300 -8.63 -0.38 21.60
C ILE A 300 -8.42 0.31 20.25
N ILE A 301 -9.23 1.33 19.94
CA ILE A 301 -9.06 2.16 18.74
C ILE A 301 -7.70 2.86 18.75
N GLY A 302 -7.32 3.44 19.89
CA GLY A 302 -6.01 4.07 20.07
C GLY A 302 -4.86 3.11 19.77
N ALA A 303 -4.92 1.88 20.29
CA ALA A 303 -3.93 0.84 20.00
C ALA A 303 -3.89 0.44 18.51
N GLY A 304 -5.04 0.34 17.86
CA GLY A 304 -5.11 0.12 16.41
C GLY A 304 -4.45 1.26 15.62
N ILE A 305 -4.78 2.51 15.95
CA ILE A 305 -4.19 3.70 15.33
C ILE A 305 -2.69 3.82 15.61
N PHE A 306 -2.23 3.48 16.83
CA PHE A 306 -0.81 3.41 17.16
C PHE A 306 -0.07 2.54 16.16
N ASN A 307 -0.55 1.31 15.92
CA ASN A 307 0.15 0.39 15.04
C ASN A 307 0.07 0.81 13.56
N LEU A 308 -1.05 1.38 13.11
CA LEU A 308 -1.15 1.96 11.75
C LEU A 308 -0.17 3.13 11.56
N ALA A 309 -0.10 4.03 12.54
CA ALA A 309 0.82 5.17 12.51
C ALA A 309 2.28 4.70 12.58
N TRP A 310 2.57 3.74 13.46
CA TRP A 310 3.89 3.12 13.56
C TRP A 310 4.32 2.52 12.24
N TRP A 311 3.46 1.75 11.58
CA TRP A 311 3.73 1.20 10.25
C TRP A 311 3.95 2.31 9.23
N ALA A 312 3.03 3.28 9.17
CA ALA A 312 3.12 4.40 8.24
C ALA A 312 4.45 5.16 8.39
N PHE A 313 4.89 5.46 9.61
CA PHE A 313 6.14 6.17 9.84
C PHE A 313 7.36 5.28 9.63
N SER A 314 7.43 4.12 10.30
CA SER A 314 8.62 3.24 10.23
C SER A 314 8.93 2.80 8.80
N TRP A 315 7.90 2.44 8.03
CA TRP A 315 8.05 2.05 6.64
C TRP A 315 8.35 3.26 5.75
N ASN A 316 7.42 4.21 5.66
CA ASN A 316 7.53 5.25 4.63
C ASN A 316 8.72 6.18 4.89
N VAL A 317 9.00 6.51 6.15
CA VAL A 317 10.09 7.44 6.49
C VAL A 317 11.44 6.73 6.42
N GLY A 318 11.52 5.43 6.74
CA GLY A 318 12.72 4.62 6.57
C GLY A 318 13.20 4.53 5.13
N TYR A 319 12.28 4.43 4.16
CA TYR A 319 12.63 4.36 2.73
C TYR A 319 12.70 5.73 2.05
N VAL A 320 11.94 6.74 2.50
CA VAL A 320 11.94 8.08 1.87
C VAL A 320 13.06 8.98 2.38
N LEU A 321 13.47 8.90 3.65
CA LEU A 321 14.58 9.73 4.16
C LEU A 321 15.91 9.54 3.40
N PRO A 322 16.33 8.32 2.99
CA PRO A 322 17.54 8.13 2.20
C PRO A 322 17.58 8.89 0.87
N LEU A 323 16.43 9.25 0.27
CA LEU A 323 16.37 10.09 -0.94
C LEU A 323 16.96 11.48 -0.69
N PHE A 324 16.89 11.92 0.56
CA PHE A 324 17.39 13.17 1.04
C PHE A 324 18.75 12.93 1.67
N SER A 325 19.83 13.12 0.90
CA SER A 325 21.22 12.84 1.29
C SER A 325 21.67 13.44 2.64
N TRP A 326 20.94 14.43 3.16
CA TRP A 326 21.15 15.04 4.48
C TRP A 326 20.62 14.21 5.67
N ALA A 327 19.85 13.14 5.44
CA ALA A 327 19.31 12.27 6.47
C ALA A 327 20.18 11.04 6.80
N ASN A 328 21.26 10.80 6.05
CA ASN A 328 22.17 9.66 6.23
C ASN A 328 22.71 9.47 7.68
N PRO A 329 23.10 10.51 8.44
CA PRO A 329 23.59 10.30 9.81
C PRO A 329 22.49 9.89 10.80
N LEU A 330 21.22 10.23 10.53
CA LEU A 330 20.06 9.81 11.36
C LEU A 330 19.71 8.33 11.14
N ILE A 331 19.98 7.80 9.95
CA ILE A 331 19.70 6.40 9.58
C ILE A 331 20.72 5.44 10.22
N GLN A 332 21.98 5.86 10.39
CA GLN A 332 23.01 5.06 11.09
C GLN A 332 22.67 4.82 12.57
N GLN A 333 21.79 5.63 13.17
CA GLN A 333 21.30 5.46 14.54
C GLN A 333 19.89 4.86 14.56
N GLY A 334 19.73 3.67 13.95
CA GLY A 334 18.42 3.02 13.77
C GLY A 334 17.55 2.93 15.03
N HIS A 335 18.16 2.83 16.23
CA HIS A 335 17.44 2.86 17.50
C HIS A 335 16.78 4.20 17.82
N LEU A 336 17.45 5.33 17.54
CA LEU A 336 16.89 6.67 17.79
C LEU A 336 15.76 7.00 16.83
N LEU A 337 15.89 6.57 15.57
CA LEU A 337 14.85 6.72 14.57
C LEU A 337 13.60 5.89 14.92
N ALA A 338 13.80 4.63 15.34
CA ALA A 338 12.72 3.77 15.84
C ALA A 338 12.05 4.36 17.09
N LEU A 339 12.82 4.92 18.04
CA LEU A 339 12.25 5.59 19.21
C LEU A 339 11.41 6.82 18.81
N PHE A 340 11.90 7.63 17.88
CA PHE A 340 11.19 8.79 17.36
C PHE A 340 9.83 8.42 16.75
N PHE A 341 9.80 7.41 15.88
CA PHE A 341 8.54 6.92 15.32
C PHE A 341 7.60 6.36 16.39
N THR A 342 8.14 5.79 17.47
CA THR A 342 7.34 5.21 18.55
C THR A 342 6.62 6.33 19.27
N VAL A 343 7.37 7.37 19.64
CA VAL A 343 6.85 8.56 20.32
C VAL A 343 5.76 9.23 19.48
N ILE A 344 6.01 9.48 18.19
CA ILE A 344 4.99 10.10 17.32
C ILE A 344 3.75 9.22 17.22
N SER A 345 3.91 7.91 17.04
CA SER A 345 2.78 6.99 16.93
C SER A 345 1.95 6.93 18.22
N VAL A 346 2.61 6.99 19.39
CA VAL A 346 1.93 7.10 20.69
C VAL A 346 1.14 8.41 20.78
N LEU A 347 1.72 9.54 20.37
CA LEU A 347 1.03 10.83 20.38
C LEU A 347 -0.21 10.81 19.47
N VAL A 348 -0.10 10.22 18.27
CA VAL A 348 -1.22 10.06 17.33
C VAL A 348 -2.31 9.17 17.93
N ALA A 349 -1.93 8.08 18.59
CA ALA A 349 -2.86 7.17 19.26
C ALA A 349 -3.62 7.84 20.41
N ILE A 350 -2.91 8.59 21.26
CA ILE A 350 -3.51 9.38 22.35
C ILE A 350 -4.49 10.40 21.77
N ALA A 351 -4.09 11.13 20.73
CA ALA A 351 -4.97 12.09 20.07
C ALA A 351 -6.23 11.43 19.50
N ALA A 352 -6.10 10.27 18.85
CA ALA A 352 -7.24 9.51 18.33
C ALA A 352 -8.18 9.05 19.46
N ALA A 353 -7.64 8.53 20.56
CA ALA A 353 -8.42 8.12 21.73
C ALA A 353 -9.19 9.30 22.35
N ILE A 354 -8.56 10.47 22.47
CA ILE A 354 -9.20 11.71 22.96
C ILE A 354 -10.30 12.19 22.01
N LEU A 355 -10.07 12.15 20.69
CA LEU A 355 -11.08 12.55 19.70
C LEU A 355 -12.33 11.65 19.79
N ILE A 356 -12.15 10.33 19.95
CA ILE A 356 -13.27 9.41 20.15
C ILE A 356 -13.93 9.60 21.52
N TRP A 357 -13.14 9.82 22.58
CA TRP A 357 -13.65 10.05 23.92
C TRP A 357 -14.61 11.25 23.98
N THR A 358 -14.17 12.38 23.42
CA THR A 358 -14.96 13.63 23.41
C THR A 358 -16.27 13.48 22.64
N TYR A 359 -16.32 12.61 21.63
CA TYR A 359 -17.53 12.18 20.92
C TYR A 359 -18.41 13.33 20.40
N THR A 360 -17.80 14.43 19.95
CA THR A 360 -18.50 15.51 19.24
C THR A 360 -18.50 15.24 17.73
N ASN A 361 -19.45 15.80 16.97
CA ASN A 361 -19.46 15.68 15.50
C ASN A 361 -18.14 16.16 14.86
N SER A 362 -17.53 17.21 15.42
CA SER A 362 -16.24 17.72 14.98
C SER A 362 -15.10 16.74 15.30
N SER A 363 -15.08 16.19 16.51
CA SER A 363 -14.07 15.20 16.91
C SER A 363 -14.14 13.91 16.10
N ILE A 364 -15.36 13.39 15.86
CA ILE A 364 -15.54 12.17 15.04
C ILE A 364 -15.09 12.44 13.60
N ARG A 365 -15.38 13.62 13.03
CA ARG A 365 -14.91 13.97 11.69
C ARG A 365 -13.37 14.02 11.60
N LYS A 366 -12.70 14.62 12.59
CA LYS A 366 -11.23 14.63 12.67
C LYS A 366 -10.67 13.21 12.83
N PHE A 367 -11.29 12.40 13.67
CA PHE A 367 -10.92 11.00 13.85
C PHE A 367 -11.05 10.21 12.54
N LEU A 368 -12.16 10.36 11.81
CA LEU A 368 -12.33 9.67 10.54
C LEU A 368 -11.29 10.10 9.50
N CYS A 369 -10.94 11.39 9.43
CA CYS A 369 -9.88 11.89 8.57
C CYS A 369 -8.53 11.24 8.91
N LEU A 370 -8.17 11.24 10.19
CA LEU A 370 -6.93 10.65 10.71
C LEU A 370 -6.88 9.13 10.46
N GLY A 371 -7.93 8.41 10.85
CA GLY A 371 -8.04 6.96 10.69
C GLY A 371 -8.05 6.54 9.22
N SER A 372 -8.72 7.30 8.34
CA SER A 372 -8.72 7.01 6.91
C SER A 372 -7.34 7.24 6.29
N GLY A 373 -6.65 8.31 6.68
CA GLY A 373 -5.31 8.61 6.19
C GLY A 373 -4.31 7.53 6.58
N PHE A 374 -4.11 7.31 7.88
CA PHE A 374 -3.16 6.30 8.36
C PHE A 374 -3.57 4.88 7.95
N GLY A 375 -4.87 4.58 7.96
CA GLY A 375 -5.40 3.30 7.51
C GLY A 375 -5.06 3.01 6.05
N ALA A 376 -5.29 3.98 5.15
CA ALA A 376 -4.98 3.80 3.74
C ALA A 376 -3.48 3.66 3.48
N ILE A 377 -2.63 4.45 4.16
CA ILE A 377 -1.17 4.30 4.06
C ILE A 377 -0.74 2.91 4.50
N ALA A 378 -1.12 2.49 5.72
CA ALA A 378 -0.70 1.20 6.25
C ALA A 378 -1.20 0.01 5.42
N LEU A 379 -2.46 0.02 5.00
CA LEU A 379 -3.03 -1.06 4.17
C LEU A 379 -2.38 -1.13 2.79
N SER A 380 -2.19 0.02 2.12
CA SER A 380 -1.55 0.04 0.79
C SER A 380 -0.07 -0.30 0.86
N SER A 381 0.67 0.18 1.87
CA SER A 381 2.06 -0.20 2.08
C SER A 381 2.18 -1.70 2.35
N HIS A 382 1.30 -2.28 3.15
CA HIS A 382 1.29 -3.71 3.41
C HIS A 382 0.95 -4.50 2.14
N LEU A 383 -0.07 -4.10 1.40
CA LEU A 383 -0.45 -4.73 0.13
C LEU A 383 0.70 -4.71 -0.88
N PHE A 384 1.32 -3.55 -1.11
CA PHE A 384 2.41 -3.46 -2.06
C PHE A 384 3.65 -4.21 -1.59
N MET A 385 3.95 -4.22 -0.29
CA MET A 385 5.06 -5.00 0.25
C MET A 385 4.86 -6.50 0.01
N TYR A 386 3.69 -7.04 0.38
CA TYR A 386 3.36 -8.44 0.10
C TYR A 386 3.40 -8.73 -1.39
N LEU A 387 2.84 -7.85 -2.22
CA LEU A 387 2.89 -8.02 -3.67
C LEU A 387 4.33 -8.05 -4.20
N LEU A 388 5.21 -7.16 -3.74
CA LEU A 388 6.60 -7.13 -4.22
C LEU A 388 7.39 -8.36 -3.76
N LEU A 389 7.15 -8.83 -2.53
CA LEU A 389 7.72 -10.07 -2.00
C LEU A 389 7.19 -11.30 -2.76
N ASP A 390 5.87 -11.43 -2.89
CA ASP A 390 5.21 -12.57 -3.55
C ASP A 390 5.52 -12.63 -5.05
N LEU A 391 5.74 -11.48 -5.71
CA LEU A 391 6.13 -11.44 -7.10
C LEU A 391 7.64 -11.60 -7.30
N GLY A 392 8.46 -11.67 -6.24
CA GLY A 392 9.90 -11.89 -6.33
C GLY A 392 10.71 -10.68 -6.80
N TYR A 393 10.22 -9.47 -6.58
CA TYR A 393 10.93 -8.23 -6.94
C TYR A 393 11.83 -7.70 -5.82
N THR A 394 11.62 -8.17 -4.60
CA THR A 394 12.36 -7.75 -3.39
C THR A 394 12.54 -8.95 -2.48
N ASP A 395 13.69 -9.01 -1.80
CA ASP A 395 14.00 -9.97 -0.75
C ASP A 395 13.73 -9.39 0.65
#